data_AF-A0A6P8W9P9-F1
#
_entry.id   AF-A0A6P8W9P9-F1
#
_cell.length_a   1.000
_cell.length_b   1.000
_cell.length_c   1.000
_cell.angle_alpha   90.00
_cell.angle_beta   90.00
_cell.angle_gamma   90.00
#
_symmetry.space_group_name_H-M   'P 1'
#
loop_
_entity.id
_entity.type
_entity.pdbx_description
1 polymer ?
#
loop_
_entity_poly.entity_id
_entity_poly.type
_entity_poly.pdbx_seq_one_letter_code
_entity_poly.pdbx_strand_id
1 'polypeptide(L)'
;MISGNISSNWNYDPTDRLETTSTLYRFERREWVNTVISARFNDLCNELFDERKQWYMFWTKHVINIDDVKKTCFLKGSKFIHKTFTTDGGTDLQLIVPQGRHKLVVLIKPIDKNLTVPIRTSAVRSVTAFNVSAPVS
;
A
#
# COMPACT_ATOMS: atom_id res chain seq x y z
N MET A 1 0.29 13.01 12.48
CA MET A 1 1.51 13.36 11.72
C MET A 1 2.20 12.07 11.33
N ILE A 2 2.54 11.91 10.06
CA ILE A 2 3.30 10.79 9.50
C ILE A 2 4.65 11.32 9.03
N SER A 3 5.73 10.67 9.46
CA SER A 3 7.11 10.97 9.05
C SER A 3 7.93 9.70 9.16
N GLY A 4 8.91 9.52 8.28
CA GLY A 4 9.85 8.39 8.39
C GLY A 4 10.34 7.85 7.05
N ASN A 5 11.19 6.83 7.14
CA ASN A 5 11.81 6.17 6.01
C ASN A 5 11.28 4.74 5.90
N ILE A 6 10.84 4.35 4.70
CA ILE A 6 10.47 2.97 4.38
C ILE A 6 11.54 2.42 3.45
N SER A 7 12.30 1.43 3.94
CA SER A 7 13.30 0.73 3.14
C SER A 7 12.80 -0.63 2.69
N SER A 8 13.08 -1.01 1.45
CA SER A 8 12.80 -2.35 0.94
C SER A 8 14.06 -3.21 0.88
N ASN A 9 13.94 -4.45 1.38
CA ASN A 9 14.91 -5.52 1.19
C ASN A 9 14.41 -6.58 0.19
N TRP A 10 13.34 -6.28 -0.56
CA TRP A 10 12.67 -7.24 -1.42
C TRP A 10 13.40 -7.43 -2.75
N ASN A 11 13.73 -8.68 -3.10
CA ASN A 11 14.42 -9.03 -4.33
C ASN A 11 13.45 -9.76 -5.26
N TYR A 12 12.94 -9.06 -6.27
CA TYR A 12 12.08 -9.58 -7.33
C TYR A 12 12.66 -9.17 -8.71
N ASP A 13 12.20 -9.77 -9.80
CA ASP A 13 12.69 -9.42 -11.14
C ASP A 13 12.19 -8.03 -11.55
N PRO A 14 13.06 -7.06 -11.90
CA PRO A 14 12.64 -5.72 -12.32
C PRO A 14 11.68 -5.68 -13.52
N THR A 15 11.62 -6.75 -14.32
CA THR A 15 10.70 -6.87 -15.46
C THR A 15 9.28 -7.28 -15.07
N ASP A 16 9.11 -7.89 -13.88
CA ASP A 16 7.83 -8.29 -13.32
C ASP A 16 6.96 -7.06 -13.04
N ARG A 17 5.65 -7.19 -13.24
CA ARG A 17 4.69 -6.21 -12.71
C ARG A 17 4.26 -6.62 -11.30
N LEU A 18 4.04 -5.64 -10.42
CA LEU A 18 3.59 -5.90 -9.07
C LEU A 18 2.07 -5.84 -8.97
N GLU A 19 1.41 -6.99 -8.93
CA GLU A 19 -0.02 -7.05 -8.63
C GLU A 19 -0.24 -6.94 -7.12
N THR A 20 -1.12 -6.04 -6.70
CA THR A 20 -1.43 -5.82 -5.29
C THR A 20 -2.91 -5.99 -5.01
N THR A 21 -3.22 -6.71 -3.94
CA THR A 21 -4.56 -6.76 -3.36
C THR A 21 -4.52 -6.23 -1.94
N SER A 22 -5.36 -5.26 -1.64
CA SER A 22 -5.53 -4.69 -0.32
C SER A 22 -6.93 -5.00 0.19
N THR A 23 -7.02 -5.64 1.35
CA THR A 23 -8.30 -6.05 1.94
C THR A 23 -8.39 -5.51 3.36
N LEU A 24 -9.47 -4.77 3.65
CA LEU A 24 -9.74 -4.25 4.97
C LEU A 24 -10.62 -5.24 5.76
N TYR A 25 -10.18 -5.56 6.97
CA TYR A 25 -10.93 -6.37 7.92
C TYR A 25 -11.31 -5.54 9.14
N ARG A 26 -12.47 -5.85 9.71
CA ARG A 26 -12.94 -5.29 10.97
C ARG A 26 -12.91 -6.35 12.05
N PHE A 27 -12.56 -5.96 13.27
CA PHE A 27 -12.59 -6.85 14.42
C PHE A 27 -13.98 -6.83 15.05
N GLU A 28 -14.69 -7.96 14.98
CA GLU A 28 -16.03 -8.12 15.52
C GLU A 28 -16.10 -9.42 16.34
N ARG A 29 -16.68 -9.36 17.54
CA ARG A 29 -16.90 -10.55 18.40
C ARG A 29 -15.68 -11.49 18.53
N ARG A 30 -14.48 -10.90 18.65
CA ARG A 30 -13.18 -11.60 18.77
C ARG A 30 -12.64 -12.24 17.48
N GLU A 31 -13.27 -11.96 16.34
CA GLU A 31 -12.86 -12.45 15.04
C GLU A 31 -12.58 -11.30 14.07
N TRP A 32 -11.80 -11.58 13.04
CA TRP A 32 -11.54 -10.65 11.96
C TRP A 32 -12.47 -10.94 10.79
N VAL A 33 -13.47 -10.09 10.62
CA VAL A 33 -14.47 -10.20 9.56
C VAL A 33 -14.04 -9.34 8.38
N ASN A 34 -14.10 -9.90 7.17
CA ASN A 34 -13.79 -9.15 5.96
C ASN A 34 -14.84 -8.05 5.74
N THR A 35 -14.39 -6.86 5.37
CA THR A 35 -15.31 -5.79 4.94
C THR A 35 -15.55 -5.86 3.44
N VAL A 36 -16.47 -5.04 2.93
CA VAL A 36 -16.64 -4.85 1.48
C VAL A 36 -15.52 -4.00 0.85
N ILE A 37 -14.68 -3.37 1.69
CA ILE A 37 -13.63 -2.47 1.25
C ILE A 37 -12.40 -3.30 0.84
N SER A 38 -12.16 -3.33 -0.46
CA SER A 38 -10.95 -3.92 -1.05
C SER A 38 -10.50 -3.11 -2.25
N ALA A 39 -9.20 -3.14 -2.53
CA ALA A 39 -8.59 -2.49 -3.69
C ALA A 39 -7.64 -3.48 -4.38
N ARG A 40 -7.60 -3.43 -5.71
CA ARG A 40 -6.66 -4.20 -6.53
C ARG A 40 -5.92 -3.26 -7.47
N PHE A 41 -4.60 -3.39 -7.49
CA PHE A 41 -3.72 -2.69 -8.42
C PHE A 41 -3.03 -3.75 -9.29
N ASN A 42 -3.22 -3.70 -10.61
CA ASN A 42 -2.56 -4.64 -11.52
C ASN A 42 -1.08 -4.31 -11.71
N ASP A 43 -0.72 -3.05 -11.50
CA ASP A 43 0.64 -2.55 -11.55
C ASP A 43 0.81 -1.49 -10.45
N LEU A 44 1.23 -1.95 -9.27
CA LEU A 44 1.40 -1.10 -8.10
C LEU A 44 2.35 0.07 -8.36
N CYS A 45 3.43 -0.16 -9.10
CA CYS A 45 4.43 0.86 -9.37
C CYS A 45 3.83 2.00 -10.18
N ASN A 46 3.14 1.68 -11.27
CA ASN A 46 2.49 2.69 -12.09
C ASN A 46 1.38 3.43 -11.32
N GLU A 47 0.57 2.72 -10.53
CA GLU A 47 -0.51 3.33 -9.75
C GLU A 47 0.00 4.25 -8.63
N LEU A 48 1.15 3.94 -8.01
CA LEU A 48 1.73 4.77 -6.95
C LEU A 48 2.25 6.12 -7.44
N PHE A 49 2.73 6.19 -8.68
CA PHE A 49 3.37 7.38 -9.25
C PHE A 49 2.50 8.13 -10.27
N ASP A 50 1.25 7.71 -10.51
CA ASP A 50 0.29 8.48 -11.31
C ASP A 50 -0.36 9.56 -10.43
N GLU A 51 -0.05 10.83 -10.74
CA GLU A 51 -0.46 12.00 -9.96
C GLU A 51 -1.97 12.21 -9.90
N ARG A 52 -2.71 11.57 -10.81
CA ARG A 52 -4.18 11.65 -10.87
C ARG A 52 -4.85 10.64 -9.93
N LYS A 53 -4.09 9.70 -9.37
CA LYS A 53 -4.62 8.65 -8.51
C LYS A 53 -4.66 9.10 -7.06
N GLN A 54 -5.70 8.67 -6.34
CA GLN A 54 -5.87 8.98 -4.91
C GLN A 54 -4.67 8.56 -4.07
N TRP A 55 -3.98 7.48 -4.45
CA TRP A 55 -2.82 6.97 -3.71
C TRP A 55 -1.60 7.88 -3.79
N TYR A 56 -1.37 8.51 -4.93
CA TYR A 56 -0.36 9.55 -5.05
C TYR A 56 -0.70 10.75 -4.16
N MET A 57 -1.97 11.18 -4.21
CA MET A 57 -2.45 12.33 -3.42
C MET A 57 -2.39 12.10 -1.92
N PHE A 58 -2.60 10.87 -1.45
CA PHE A 58 -2.58 10.50 -0.04
C PHE A 58 -1.16 10.27 0.49
N TRP A 59 -0.28 9.61 -0.27
CA TRP A 59 1.00 9.09 0.25
C TRP A 59 2.20 9.50 -0.60
N THR A 60 2.23 9.11 -1.89
CA THR A 60 3.45 9.21 -2.70
C THR A 60 3.92 10.66 -2.92
N LYS A 61 3.01 11.65 -3.01
CA LYS A 61 3.38 13.08 -3.16
C LYS A 61 4.24 13.62 -2.02
N HIS A 62 4.30 12.91 -0.89
CA HIS A 62 5.07 13.28 0.28
C HIS A 62 6.47 12.66 0.30
N VAL A 63 6.83 11.85 -0.70
CA VAL A 63 8.16 11.27 -0.84
C VAL A 63 9.10 12.31 -1.43
N ILE A 64 10.20 12.62 -0.74
CA ILE A 64 11.16 13.66 -1.18
C ILE A 64 12.07 13.18 -2.30
N ASN A 65 12.39 11.89 -2.34
CA ASN A 65 13.31 11.29 -3.32
C ASN A 65 12.54 10.50 -4.40
N ILE A 66 11.47 11.12 -4.92
CA ILE A 66 10.50 10.46 -5.80
C ILE A 66 11.15 9.92 -7.09
N ASP A 67 12.10 10.65 -7.67
CA ASP A 67 12.78 10.26 -8.91
C ASP A 67 13.62 9.00 -8.75
N ASP A 68 14.14 8.74 -7.55
CA ASP A 68 14.92 7.54 -7.23
C ASP A 68 14.02 6.34 -6.95
N VAL A 69 12.96 6.54 -6.17
CA VAL A 69 12.01 5.45 -5.86
C VAL A 69 11.15 5.06 -7.05
N LYS A 70 10.91 5.97 -8.00
CA LYS A 70 10.18 5.65 -9.24
C LYS A 70 10.95 4.67 -10.12
N LYS A 71 12.27 4.76 -10.14
CA LYS A 71 13.15 3.83 -10.90
C LYS A 71 13.26 2.46 -10.24
N THR A 72 13.16 2.41 -8.92
CA THR A 72 13.46 1.22 -8.14
C THR A 72 12.22 0.49 -7.61
N CYS A 73 11.10 1.19 -7.40
CA CYS A 73 9.81 0.66 -6.97
C CYS A 73 9.85 -0.55 -6.01
N PHE A 74 10.29 -0.34 -4.77
CA PHE A 74 10.44 -1.40 -3.75
C PHE A 74 11.43 -2.53 -4.10
N LEU A 75 12.24 -2.44 -5.15
CA LEU A 75 13.41 -3.30 -5.32
C LEU A 75 14.35 -3.15 -4.12
N LYS A 76 15.20 -4.15 -3.92
CA LYS A 76 16.18 -4.19 -2.84
C LYS A 76 17.03 -2.91 -2.85
N GLY A 77 17.06 -2.22 -1.71
CA GLY A 77 17.79 -0.96 -1.56
C GLY A 77 16.95 0.30 -1.77
N SER A 78 15.72 0.18 -2.28
CA SER A 78 14.78 1.31 -2.37
C SER A 78 14.51 1.90 -0.99
N LYS A 79 14.51 3.23 -0.90
CA LYS A 79 14.16 3.97 0.32
C LYS A 79 13.16 5.07 0.00
N PHE A 80 11.96 4.97 0.52
CA PHE A 80 10.94 6.02 0.45
C PHE A 80 11.11 6.93 1.65
N ILE A 81 11.60 8.15 1.43
CA ILE A 81 11.81 9.14 2.47
C ILE A 81 10.63 10.09 2.46
N HIS A 82 9.80 10.06 3.50
CA HIS A 82 8.64 10.94 3.59
C HIS A 82 9.00 12.22 4.34
N LYS A 83 8.67 13.39 3.77
CA LYS A 83 8.56 14.62 4.57
C LYS A 83 7.45 14.46 5.59
N THR A 84 7.48 15.22 6.68
CA THR A 84 6.37 15.19 7.64
C THR A 84 5.08 15.69 6.98
N PHE A 85 4.01 14.92 7.08
CA PHE A 85 2.69 15.31 6.59
C PHE A 85 1.56 14.83 7.51
N THR A 86 0.40 15.43 7.36
CA THR A 86 -0.83 14.97 8.01
C THR A 86 -1.74 14.43 6.92
N THR A 87 -2.37 13.31 7.19
CA THR A 87 -3.32 12.67 6.29
C THR A 87 -4.47 12.11 7.11
N ASP A 88 -5.67 12.18 6.54
CA ASP A 88 -6.84 11.48 7.02
C ASP A 88 -7.23 10.45 5.96
N GLY A 89 -6.84 9.20 6.17
CA GLY A 89 -7.07 8.13 5.20
C GLY A 89 -8.54 7.90 4.84
N GLY A 90 -9.49 8.28 5.70
CA GLY A 90 -10.92 8.19 5.36
C GLY A 90 -11.30 9.23 4.30
N THR A 91 -10.95 10.49 4.57
CA THR A 91 -11.25 11.63 3.69
C THR A 91 -10.41 11.58 2.40
N ASP A 92 -9.11 11.34 2.52
CA ASP A 92 -8.16 11.37 1.41
C ASP A 92 -8.39 10.21 0.41
N LEU A 93 -8.90 9.06 0.89
CA LEU A 93 -9.29 7.94 0.03
C LEU A 93 -10.76 7.92 -0.35
N GLN A 94 -11.55 8.88 0.16
CA GLN A 94 -13.01 8.90 0.01
C GLN A 94 -13.68 7.59 0.47
N LEU A 95 -13.12 6.98 1.53
CA LEU A 95 -13.61 5.73 2.11
C LEU A 95 -14.33 6.02 3.42
N ILE A 96 -15.59 5.58 3.50
CA ILE A 96 -16.33 5.57 4.76
C ILE A 96 -15.95 4.29 5.51
N VAL A 97 -14.99 4.41 6.43
CA VAL A 97 -14.57 3.30 7.29
C VAL A 97 -15.31 3.39 8.62
N PRO A 98 -16.10 2.36 9.01
CA PRO A 98 -16.79 2.35 10.29
C PRO A 98 -15.84 2.50 11.48
N GLN A 99 -16.35 2.97 12.60
CA GLN A 99 -15.55 3.02 13.83
C GLN A 99 -15.19 1.62 14.34
N GLY A 100 -14.05 1.55 15.01
CA GLY A 100 -13.57 0.35 15.68
C GLY A 100 -12.17 -0.08 15.22
N ARG A 101 -11.80 -1.30 15.62
CA ARG A 101 -10.49 -1.88 15.33
C ARG A 101 -10.50 -2.55 13.96
N HIS A 102 -9.55 -2.16 13.13
CA HIS A 102 -9.39 -2.65 11.76
C HIS A 102 -7.99 -3.23 11.55
N LYS A 103 -7.86 -4.08 10.54
CA LYS A 103 -6.56 -4.42 9.97
C LYS A 103 -6.64 -4.33 8.46
N LEU A 104 -5.61 -3.77 7.85
CA LEU A 104 -5.39 -3.81 6.42
C LEU A 104 -4.42 -4.96 6.12
N VAL A 105 -4.81 -5.86 5.23
CA VAL A 105 -3.92 -6.90 4.70
C VAL A 105 -3.59 -6.52 3.27
N VAL A 106 -2.31 -6.27 2.99
CA VAL A 106 -1.81 -5.97 1.64
C VAL A 106 -0.99 -7.15 1.17
N LEU A 107 -1.37 -7.73 0.03
CA LEU A 107 -0.67 -8.81 -0.64
C LEU A 107 -0.12 -8.30 -1.96
N ILE A 108 1.21 -8.28 -2.09
CA ILE A 108 1.92 -7.84 -3.28
C ILE A 108 2.57 -9.08 -3.90
N LYS A 109 2.24 -9.34 -5.16
CA LYS A 109 2.72 -10.47 -5.96
C LYS A 109 3.42 -9.95 -7.21
N PRO A 110 4.66 -10.36 -7.46
CA PRO A 110 5.30 -10.15 -8.75
C PRO A 110 4.67 -11.11 -9.77
N ILE A 111 4.33 -10.58 -10.93
CA ILE A 111 3.76 -11.31 -12.05
C ILE A 111 4.68 -11.14 -13.23
N ASP A 112 5.26 -12.26 -13.68
CA ASP A 112 6.07 -12.33 -14.88
C ASP A 112 5.21 -11.99 -16.11
N LYS A 113 5.72 -11.11 -16.97
CA LYS A 113 5.05 -10.72 -18.23
C LYS A 113 5.16 -11.80 -19.30
N ASN A 114 6.14 -12.69 -19.19
CA ASN A 114 6.55 -13.64 -20.22
C ASN A 114 6.27 -15.11 -19.85
N LEU A 115 5.88 -15.42 -18.61
CA LEU A 115 5.57 -16.79 -18.18
C LEU A 115 4.16 -16.90 -17.56
N THR A 116 3.44 -17.94 -17.99
CA THR A 116 2.19 -18.44 -17.37
C THR A 116 2.43 -19.12 -16.02
N VAL A 117 3.68 -19.24 -15.57
CA VAL A 117 4.08 -19.90 -14.33
C VAL A 117 4.86 -18.92 -13.45
N PRO A 118 4.45 -18.70 -12.19
CA PRO A 118 5.17 -17.79 -11.30
C PRO A 118 6.57 -18.34 -10.99
N ILE A 119 7.60 -17.52 -11.25
CA ILE A 119 8.94 -17.71 -10.70
C ILE A 119 8.80 -17.77 -9.16
N ARG A 120 9.70 -18.47 -8.45
CA ARG A 120 9.78 -18.46 -6.97
C ARG A 120 10.21 -17.09 -6.45
N THR A 121 9.47 -16.04 -6.76
CA THR A 121 9.60 -14.73 -6.15
C THR A 121 8.65 -14.67 -4.95
N SER A 122 9.20 -14.26 -3.81
CA SER A 122 8.46 -14.23 -2.55
C SER A 122 7.41 -13.12 -2.61
N ALA A 123 6.13 -13.49 -2.56
CA ALA A 123 5.06 -12.52 -2.37
C ALA A 123 5.22 -11.83 -1.00
N VAL A 124 4.99 -10.52 -0.97
CA VAL A 124 5.02 -9.73 0.27
C VAL A 124 3.62 -9.67 0.83
N ARG A 125 3.46 -10.04 2.10
CA ARG A 125 2.22 -9.83 2.86
C ARG A 125 2.50 -8.87 4.00
N SER A 126 1.89 -7.69 3.93
CA SER A 126 1.89 -6.72 5.01
C SER A 126 0.55 -6.77 5.76
N VAL A 127 0.61 -6.66 7.09
CA VAL A 127 -0.58 -6.61 7.94
C VAL A 127 -0.42 -5.44 8.91
N THR A 128 -1.30 -4.45 8.79
CA THR A 128 -1.28 -3.27 9.65
C THR A 128 -2.60 -3.20 10.42
N ALA A 129 -2.53 -3.21 11.74
CA ALA A 129 -3.70 -3.01 12.60
C ALA A 129 -3.79 -1.55 13.06
N PHE A 130 -5.00 -0.99 13.04
CA PHE A 130 -5.25 0.39 13.44
C PHE A 130 -6.66 0.55 14.04
N ASN A 131 -6.87 1.63 14.79
CA ASN A 131 -8.18 1.99 15.32
C ASN A 131 -8.71 3.20 14.57
N VAL A 132 -9.97 3.14 14.16
CA VAL A 132 -10.71 4.27 13.59
C VAL A 132 -11.60 4.84 14.69
N SER A 133 -11.32 6.08 15.09
CA SER A 133 -12.09 6.85 16.07
C SER A 133 -13.16 7.71 15.39
N ALA A 134 -14.15 8.16 16.16
CA ALA A 134 -15.11 9.16 15.71
C ALA A 134 -14.39 10.47 15.28
N PRO A 135 -14.90 11.20 14.27
CA PRO A 135 -14.47 12.57 14.05
C PRO A 135 -14.74 13.37 15.34
N VAL A 136 -13.73 14.11 15.80
CA VAL A 136 -13.87 15.01 16.96
C VAL A 136 -14.75 16.17 16.50
N SER A 137 -15.94 16.28 17.09
CA SER A 137 -16.90 17.38 16.88
C SER A 137 -16.40 18.68 17.50
#